data_AF-J7HVX0-F1
#
_entry.id   AF-J7HVX0-F1
#
_cell.length_a   1.000
_cell.length_b   1.000
_cell.length_c   1.000
_cell.angle_alpha   90.00
_cell.angle_beta   90.00
_cell.angle_gamma   90.00
#
_symmetry.space_group_name_H-M   'P 1'
#
loop_
_entity.id
_entity.type
_entity.pdbx_description
1 polymer ?
#
loop_
_entity_poly.entity_id
_entity_poly.type
_entity_poly.pdbx_seq_one_letter_code
_entity_poly.pdbx_strand_id
1 'polypeptide(L)'
;IFKEIGSASNALRTMQGFPFYDKPMRIAYSKSDSDIVAKLKGTYKERPKKVKPPKPAPGVEEKKDKKKKPSNAENSNPNTQTEQPPNQILFLTNLPEETNEMMLSMLFNQFPGFKE
;
A
#
# COMPACT_ATOMS: atom_id res chain seq x y z
N ILE A 1 -4.03 -21.06 -5.28
CA ILE A 1 -5.24 -21.92 -5.27
C ILE A 1 -4.78 -23.33 -5.59
N PHE A 2 -5.15 -24.33 -4.79
CA PHE A 2 -4.79 -25.73 -5.06
C PHE A 2 -5.75 -26.36 -6.08
N LYS A 3 -5.28 -27.37 -6.83
CA LYS A 3 -6.12 -28.18 -7.72
C LYS A 3 -7.08 -29.08 -6.95
N GLU A 4 -6.56 -29.75 -5.91
CA GLU A 4 -7.28 -30.72 -5.08
C GLU A 4 -7.57 -30.17 -3.68
N ILE A 5 -8.72 -30.57 -3.13
CA ILE A 5 -9.16 -30.16 -1.77
C ILE A 5 -8.26 -30.77 -0.70
N GLY A 6 -7.83 -32.03 -0.88
CA GLY A 6 -6.93 -32.71 0.06
C GLY A 6 -5.60 -31.98 0.26
N SER A 7 -5.01 -31.47 -0.83
CA SER A 7 -3.78 -30.67 -0.77
C SER A 7 -3.97 -29.36 0.00
N ALA A 8 -5.11 -28.69 -0.17
CA ALA A 8 -5.44 -27.48 0.57
C ALA A 8 -5.59 -27.75 2.08
N SER A 9 -6.26 -28.84 2.44
CA SER A 9 -6.42 -29.26 3.84
C SER A 9 -5.10 -29.66 4.49
N ASN A 10 -4.21 -30.33 3.75
CA ASN A 10 -2.87 -30.64 4.23
C ASN A 10 -2.07 -29.34 4.51
N ALA A 11 -2.04 -28.42 3.53
CA ALA A 11 -1.35 -27.14 3.67
C ALA A 11 -1.86 -26.31 4.86
N LEU A 12 -3.17 -26.28 5.08
CA LEU A 12 -3.76 -25.59 6.23
C LEU A 12 -3.25 -26.16 7.55
N ARG A 13 -3.14 -27.48 7.68
CA ARG A 13 -2.69 -28.11 8.94
C ARG A 13 -1.19 -27.98 9.15
N THR A 14 -0.39 -28.16 8.11
CA THR A 14 1.08 -28.19 8.22
C THR A 14 1.70 -26.82 8.34
N MET A 15 1.13 -25.80 7.68
CA MET A 15 1.70 -24.46 7.61
C MET A 15 1.03 -23.45 8.56
N GLN A 16 0.10 -23.91 9.41
CA GLN A 16 -0.50 -23.03 10.41
C GLN A 16 0.52 -22.61 11.45
N GLY A 17 0.66 -21.30 11.66
CA GLY A 17 1.62 -20.74 12.60
C GLY A 17 3.08 -20.83 12.13
N PHE A 18 3.34 -21.31 10.91
CA PHE A 18 4.69 -21.38 10.36
C PHE A 18 5.31 -19.96 10.32
N PRO A 19 6.52 -19.75 10.87
CA PRO A 19 7.18 -18.45 10.84
C PRO A 19 7.47 -18.02 9.40
N PHE A 20 6.91 -16.88 9.00
CA PHE A 20 7.10 -16.30 7.68
C PHE A 20 7.39 -14.81 7.82
N TYR A 21 8.61 -14.38 7.47
CA TYR A 21 9.10 -13.02 7.72
C TYR A 21 8.87 -12.58 9.17
N ASP A 22 9.34 -13.41 10.11
CA ASP A 22 9.27 -13.17 11.56
C ASP A 22 7.84 -12.99 12.11
N LYS A 23 6.82 -13.42 11.35
CA LYS A 23 5.41 -13.41 11.76
C LYS A 23 4.78 -14.79 11.57
N PRO A 24 3.98 -15.29 12.53
CA PRO A 24 3.33 -16.58 12.38
C PRO A 24 2.24 -16.51 11.30
N MET A 25 2.34 -17.38 10.29
CA MET A 25 1.36 -17.45 9.20
C MET A 25 0.00 -17.93 9.71
N ARG A 26 -1.09 -17.25 9.31
CA ARG A 26 -2.46 -17.67 9.60
C ARG A 26 -3.19 -18.04 8.32
N ILE A 27 -3.65 -19.28 8.23
CA ILE A 27 -4.27 -19.87 7.05
C ILE A 27 -5.71 -20.26 7.40
N ALA A 28 -6.63 -20.02 6.47
CA ALA A 28 -8.04 -20.39 6.58
C ALA A 28 -8.63 -20.71 5.20
N TYR A 29 -9.74 -21.44 5.17
CA TYR A 29 -10.51 -21.62 3.93
C TYR A 29 -11.17 -20.31 3.52
N SER A 30 -11.30 -20.10 2.20
CA SER A 30 -12.06 -18.98 1.68
C SER A 30 -13.55 -19.20 1.87
N LYS A 31 -14.31 -18.12 2.12
CA LYS A 31 -15.77 -18.17 2.26
C LYS A 31 -16.49 -18.51 0.95
N SER A 32 -15.84 -18.25 -0.18
CA SER A 32 -16.36 -18.53 -1.52
C SER A 32 -15.30 -19.22 -2.36
N ASP A 33 -15.73 -19.96 -3.37
CA ASP A 33 -14.83 -20.50 -4.39
C ASP A 33 -14.11 -19.37 -5.15
N SER A 34 -12.86 -19.63 -5.50
CA SER A 34 -12.08 -18.76 -6.37
C SER A 34 -12.58 -18.89 -7.81
N ASP A 35 -12.49 -17.82 -8.60
CA ASP A 35 -13.10 -17.77 -9.93
C ASP A 35 -12.59 -18.89 -10.87
N ILE A 36 -11.32 -19.29 -10.77
CA ILE A 36 -10.76 -20.40 -11.55
C ILE A 36 -11.44 -21.73 -11.16
N VAL A 37 -11.65 -21.98 -9.87
CA VAL A 37 -12.31 -23.18 -9.37
C VAL A 37 -13.79 -23.18 -9.74
N ALA A 38 -14.45 -22.03 -9.64
CA ALA A 38 -15.85 -21.86 -10.04
C ALA A 38 -16.04 -22.06 -11.55
N LYS A 39 -15.09 -21.61 -12.38
CA LYS A 39 -15.11 -21.85 -13.84
C LYS A 39 -14.94 -23.33 -14.15
N LEU A 40 -14.02 -24.02 -13.48
CA LEU A 40 -13.81 -25.47 -13.64
C LEU A 40 -15.03 -26.29 -13.21
N LYS A 41 -15.71 -25.87 -12.13
CA LYS A 41 -16.95 -26.52 -11.64
C LYS A 41 -18.20 -26.13 -12.43
N GLY A 42 -18.12 -25.16 -13.35
CA GLY A 42 -19.27 -24.63 -14.07
C GLY A 42 -20.23 -23.79 -13.21
N THR A 43 -19.83 -23.41 -11.99
CA THR A 43 -20.64 -22.62 -11.05
C THR A 43 -20.29 -21.13 -11.06
N TYR A 44 -19.42 -20.70 -11.98
CA TYR A 44 -19.00 -19.30 -12.10
C TYR A 44 -20.18 -18.39 -12.41
N LYS A 45 -20.44 -17.46 -11.50
CA LYS A 45 -21.32 -16.31 -11.72
C LYS A 45 -20.45 -15.07 -11.80
N GLU A 46 -20.60 -14.29 -12.86
CA GLU A 46 -19.94 -13.00 -12.97
C GLU A 46 -20.45 -12.11 -11.83
N ARG A 47 -19.62 -11.97 -10.80
CA ARG A 47 -19.92 -11.06 -9.70
C ARG A 47 -19.88 -9.66 -10.29
N PRO A 48 -20.92 -8.82 -10.09
CA PRO A 48 -20.85 -7.43 -10.53
C PRO A 48 -19.56 -6.85 -9.97
N LYS A 49 -18.74 -6.24 -10.84
CA LYS A 49 -17.53 -5.54 -10.41
C LYS A 49 -17.97 -4.64 -9.27
N LYS A 50 -17.59 -4.97 -8.03
CA LYS A 50 -17.79 -4.06 -6.91
C LYS A 50 -17.11 -2.77 -7.38
N VAL A 51 -17.92 -1.76 -7.69
CA VAL A 51 -17.44 -0.40 -7.85
C VAL A 51 -16.72 -0.16 -6.55
N LYS A 52 -15.39 -0.19 -6.59
CA LYS A 52 -14.60 0.12 -5.42
C LYS A 52 -15.12 1.50 -5.01
N PRO A 53 -15.68 1.69 -3.79
CA PRO A 53 -15.80 3.05 -3.29
C PRO A 53 -14.42 3.67 -3.49
N PRO A 54 -14.35 4.90 -4.04
CA PRO A 54 -13.10 5.48 -4.47
C PRO A 54 -12.10 5.31 -3.33
N LYS A 55 -11.07 4.50 -3.55
CA LYS A 55 -9.87 4.63 -2.74
C LYS A 55 -9.49 6.10 -2.92
N PRO A 56 -9.21 6.87 -1.85
CA PRO A 56 -8.57 8.16 -2.01
C PRO A 56 -7.23 7.90 -2.69
N ALA A 57 -7.22 7.98 -4.02
CA ALA A 57 -6.02 8.13 -4.80
C ALA A 57 -5.75 9.63 -4.86
N PRO A 58 -4.53 10.08 -4.56
CA PRO A 58 -4.15 11.46 -4.79
C PRO A 58 -4.23 11.75 -6.28
N GLY A 59 -5.10 12.70 -6.63
CA GLY A 59 -5.02 13.57 -7.80
C GLY A 59 -4.91 12.92 -9.17
N VAL A 60 -6.04 12.81 -9.86
CA VAL A 60 -6.06 13.08 -11.31
C VAL A 60 -6.85 14.38 -11.48
N GLU A 61 -6.15 15.51 -11.61
CA GLU A 61 -6.74 16.77 -12.04
C GLU A 61 -6.40 17.00 -13.52
N GLU A 62 -7.43 17.08 -14.36
CA GLU A 62 -7.50 18.15 -15.35
C GLU A 62 -8.90 18.80 -15.34
N LYS A 63 -8.92 19.95 -14.66
CA LYS A 63 -9.56 21.23 -15.02
C LYS A 63 -11.08 21.28 -15.26
N LYS A 64 -11.79 21.92 -14.31
CA LYS A 64 -12.62 23.08 -14.63
C LYS A 64 -12.82 24.04 -13.44
N ASP A 65 -12.65 25.32 -13.77
CA ASP A 65 -12.59 26.58 -13.01
C ASP A 65 -13.58 26.91 -11.86
N LYS A 66 -13.03 27.70 -10.90
CA LYS A 66 -13.65 28.74 -10.02
C LYS A 66 -14.64 28.22 -8.94
N LYS A 67 -14.50 28.51 -7.62
CA LYS A 67 -14.39 29.84 -6.95
C LYS A 67 -14.27 29.66 -5.40
N LYS A 68 -13.24 30.29 -4.78
CA LYS A 68 -13.10 30.90 -3.41
C LYS A 68 -13.64 30.23 -2.10
N LYS A 69 -12.66 29.96 -1.20
CA LYS A 69 -12.49 30.35 0.25
C LYS A 69 -13.08 29.47 1.39
N PRO A 70 -12.51 29.53 2.63
CA PRO A 70 -11.90 28.37 3.32
C PRO A 70 -12.44 28.09 4.75
N SER A 71 -12.10 26.93 5.33
CA SER A 71 -12.12 26.65 6.78
C SER A 71 -11.35 25.34 7.01
N ASN A 72 -10.08 25.37 7.40
CA ASN A 72 -9.52 25.49 8.75
C ASN A 72 -9.64 24.22 9.63
N ALA A 73 -8.50 23.92 10.28
CA ALA A 73 -8.23 23.00 11.38
C ALA A 73 -8.22 21.48 11.04
N GLU A 74 -7.06 20.83 10.90
CA GLU A 74 -6.10 20.45 11.96
C GLU A 74 -6.39 19.02 12.46
N ASN A 75 -5.51 18.08 12.10
CA ASN A 75 -5.23 16.93 12.96
C ASN A 75 -3.85 16.36 12.64
N SER A 76 -2.95 16.68 13.56
CA SER A 76 -1.62 16.17 13.77
C SER A 76 -1.65 14.67 14.08
N ASN A 77 -0.76 13.90 13.45
CA ASN A 77 -0.30 12.63 14.01
C ASN A 77 1.11 12.32 13.49
N PRO A 78 2.17 12.47 14.32
CA PRO A 78 3.54 12.22 13.91
C PRO A 78 3.97 10.82 14.35
N ASN A 79 3.70 9.80 13.53
CA ASN A 79 4.56 8.62 13.37
C ASN A 79 3.86 7.55 12.53
N THR A 80 4.19 7.50 11.26
CA THR A 80 4.08 6.26 10.49
C THR A 80 5.29 6.16 9.57
N GLN A 81 6.40 5.64 10.08
CA GLN A 81 7.41 5.03 9.22
C GLN A 81 6.78 3.77 8.61
N THR A 82 6.06 3.98 7.51
CA THR A 82 5.71 2.92 6.58
C THR A 82 6.97 2.61 5.80
N GLU A 83 7.42 1.36 5.78
CA GLU A 83 8.43 0.89 4.82
C GLU A 83 7.89 1.15 3.41
N GLN A 84 8.19 2.34 2.91
CA GLN A 84 7.98 2.69 1.53
C GLN A 84 9.01 1.92 0.70
N PRO A 85 8.65 1.41 -0.49
CA PRO A 85 9.65 0.90 -1.43
C PRO A 85 10.75 1.95 -1.66
N PRO A 86 11.98 1.57 -2.08
CA PRO A 86 13.11 2.48 -2.14
C PRO A 86 12.77 3.80 -2.85
N ASN A 87 12.52 4.84 -2.05
CA ASN A 87 12.15 6.16 -2.53
C ASN A 87 13.43 6.99 -2.60
N GLN A 88 13.73 7.51 -3.78
CA GLN A 88 14.89 8.38 -3.99
C GLN A 88 14.64 9.84 -3.57
N ILE A 89 13.54 10.07 -2.84
CA ILE A 89 13.12 11.36 -2.31
C ILE A 89 13.18 11.27 -0.79
N LEU A 90 13.96 12.17 -0.17
CA LEU A 90 14.06 12.29 1.28
C LEU A 90 13.14 13.42 1.76
N PHE A 91 12.32 13.12 2.76
CA PHE A 91 11.52 14.13 3.46
C PHE A 91 12.25 14.55 4.73
N LEU A 92 12.60 15.83 4.82
CA LEU A 92 13.26 16.41 6.00
C LEU A 92 12.23 17.17 6.83
N THR A 93 12.13 16.83 8.11
CA THR A 93 11.26 17.52 9.08
C THR A 93 12.13 18.02 10.24
N ASN A 94 11.72 19.11 10.89
CA ASN A 94 12.42 19.72 12.03
C ASN A 94 13.78 20.34 11.69
N LEU A 95 13.90 20.98 10.52
CA LEU A 95 15.05 21.82 10.21
C LEU A 95 14.92 23.18 10.91
N PRO A 96 16.01 23.75 11.46
CA PRO A 96 16.03 25.14 11.92
C PRO A 96 15.57 26.10 10.81
N GLU A 97 14.89 27.20 11.18
CA GLU A 97 14.42 28.22 10.21
C GLU A 97 15.55 28.85 9.36
N GLU A 98 16.78 28.79 9.87
CA GLU A 98 17.99 29.26 9.20
C GLU A 98 18.53 28.29 8.12
N THR A 99 17.89 27.13 7.95
CA THR A 99 18.36 26.11 7.01
C THR A 99 18.06 26.50 5.57
N ASN A 100 19.12 26.75 4.80
CA ASN A 100 19.03 27.14 3.40
C ASN A 100 19.33 25.98 2.44
N GLU A 101 18.79 26.08 1.23
CA GLU A 101 19.04 25.12 0.13
C GLU A 101 20.53 24.88 -0.11
N MET A 102 21.36 25.93 -0.15
CA MET A 102 22.81 25.82 -0.37
C MET A 102 23.52 24.95 0.68
N MET A 103 23.08 24.98 1.94
CA MET A 103 23.64 24.15 3.01
C MET A 103 23.26 22.67 2.81
N LEU A 104 22.00 22.43 2.41
CA LEU A 104 21.50 21.09 2.11
C LEU A 104 22.19 20.53 0.87
N SER A 105 22.36 21.32 -0.19
CA SER A 105 23.04 20.90 -1.41
C SER A 105 24.50 20.53 -1.14
N MET A 106 25.24 21.28 -0.32
CA MET A 106 26.59 20.88 0.10
C MET A 106 26.60 19.56 0.89
N LEU A 107 25.64 19.39 1.80
CA LEU A 107 25.54 18.18 2.61
C LEU A 107 25.15 16.95 1.78
N PHE A 108 24.25 17.09 0.80
CA PHE A 108 23.75 15.94 0.03
C PHE A 108 24.57 15.63 -1.23
N ASN A 109 25.35 16.59 -1.75
CA ASN A 109 26.29 16.36 -2.85
C ASN A 109 27.37 15.30 -2.54
N GLN A 110 27.66 15.04 -1.26
CA GLN A 110 28.61 13.98 -0.89
C GLN A 110 28.06 12.56 -1.16
N PHE A 111 26.74 12.42 -1.37
CA PHE A 111 26.10 11.15 -1.66
C PHE A 111 25.87 10.99 -3.18
N PRO A 112 26.35 9.90 -3.80
CA PRO A 112 26.15 9.66 -5.22
C PRO A 112 24.66 9.52 -5.54
N GLY A 113 24.20 10.26 -6.55
CA GLY A 113 22.81 10.24 -7.01
C GLY A 113 21.92 11.37 -6.47
N PHE A 114 22.47 12.32 -5.70
CA PHE A 114 21.76 13.56 -5.36
C PHE A 114 21.33 14.32 -6.62
N LYS A 115 20.05 14.73 -6.64
CA LYS A 115 19.46 15.61 -7.63
C LYS A 115 18.69 16.68 -6.86
N GLU A 116 18.92 17.94 -7.22
CA GLU A 116 18.20 19.11 -6.72
C GLU A 116 16.72 19.10 -7.14
#